data_AF-A0A6P5A0X9-F1
#
_entry.id   AF-A0A6P5A0X9-F1
#
_cell.length_a   1.000
_cell.length_b   1.000
_cell.length_c   1.000
_cell.angle_alpha   90.00
_cell.angle_beta   90.00
_cell.angle_gamma   90.00
#
_symmetry.space_group_name_H-M   'P 1'
#
loop_
_entity.id
_entity.type
_entity.pdbx_description
1 polymer ?
#
loop_
_entity_poly.entity_id
_entity_poly.type
_entity_poly.pdbx_seq_one_letter_code
_entity_poly.pdbx_strand_id
1 'polypeptide(L)'
;METPKIVQLHEDFYSGTEYRRLQSQTAQYQKNIGDLKEKIKQLEKKNKQWKLKVEDIAEEKKKIAMSTRRNSRAFEDVSHRLAVMTRRLEDSKKQESTAVRLADEAKDEAKTLKVTLQKIQREKDILERDKESTVRERDSAASQYVTLEKNFSELKKENDSLKSAKNRALQDKDMIEQERDTYKSKAEILEKKQKELMKEKIALEDDMGVIVREAQRGKDSLELEKERLMEENKALKLRAERAERKIDESLSNHVELEREHEYLLLQNEQALEERDIERTRTAHLSKLLEKIRREKAWAMERLEIAMMDLQMSSVHYQQQSVGVMCDLAEERPSSKNRGTQTTFRACVFCFRNTNNINGRGDLQREKEPKPTVKSKIPLKVEATKTQSEPDLVKSQTTMTSDDNYASFNDDMTSKQIDDDDETTASTSELFPIDRPSGRRNRYLEDILRIYTLD
;
A
#
# COMPACT_ATOMS: atom_id res chain seq x y z
N MET A 1 101.37 186.26 -24.69
CA MET A 1 101.31 187.44 -23.80
C MET A 1 102.73 187.74 -23.36
N GLU A 2 103.15 188.97 -23.62
CA GLU A 2 104.17 189.78 -22.92
C GLU A 2 105.64 189.31 -22.86
N THR A 3 106.45 190.06 -23.63
CA THR A 3 107.86 190.50 -23.43
C THR A 3 108.13 191.03 -22.00
N PRO A 4 109.35 191.41 -21.52
CA PRO A 4 110.51 191.89 -22.32
C PRO A 4 111.96 191.79 -21.75
N LYS A 5 112.95 192.15 -22.61
CA LYS A 5 114.10 193.09 -22.41
C LYS A 5 115.13 192.85 -21.27
N ILE A 6 116.44 193.12 -21.39
CA ILE A 6 117.20 194.32 -21.87
C ILE A 6 118.72 193.93 -21.89
N VAL A 7 119.49 194.16 -22.97
CA VAL A 7 120.49 195.26 -23.22
C VAL A 7 121.86 195.00 -22.54
N GLN A 8 122.95 194.65 -23.26
CA GLN A 8 123.89 195.42 -24.13
C GLN A 8 125.13 195.97 -23.39
N LEU A 9 126.19 196.19 -24.20
CA LEU A 9 127.50 196.84 -23.97
C LEU A 9 128.64 195.85 -23.63
N HIS A 10 129.84 195.90 -24.21
CA HIS A 10 130.49 196.95 -24.99
C HIS A 10 131.53 196.34 -25.96
N GLU A 11 131.74 197.04 -27.06
CA GLU A 11 132.81 196.93 -28.05
C GLU A 11 134.21 196.84 -27.41
N ASP A 12 135.10 195.99 -27.95
CA ASP A 12 136.21 196.47 -28.78
C ASP A 12 137.29 195.40 -29.07
N PHE A 13 137.84 195.47 -30.29
CA PHE A 13 139.21 195.07 -30.68
C PHE A 13 139.64 193.57 -30.73
N TYR A 14 139.75 193.00 -31.95
CA TYR A 14 141.01 192.52 -32.60
C TYR A 14 140.86 191.35 -33.62
N SER A 15 141.33 191.61 -34.85
CA SER A 15 141.95 190.70 -35.83
C SER A 15 141.10 189.69 -36.65
N GLY A 16 141.06 189.92 -37.96
CA GLY A 16 140.22 189.26 -38.97
C GLY A 16 140.53 187.79 -39.32
N THR A 17 141.29 187.05 -38.51
CA THR A 17 141.50 185.60 -38.72
C THR A 17 140.58 184.72 -37.85
N GLU A 18 140.07 185.23 -36.73
CA GLU A 18 139.14 184.49 -35.85
C GLU A 18 137.69 184.51 -36.34
N TYR A 19 137.29 185.55 -37.08
CA TYR A 19 135.93 185.68 -37.62
C TYR A 19 135.55 184.54 -38.57
N ARG A 20 136.49 184.04 -39.39
CA ARG A 20 136.23 182.88 -40.28
C ARG A 20 136.10 181.56 -39.52
N ARG A 21 136.78 181.40 -38.39
CA ARG A 21 136.72 180.19 -37.57
C ARG A 21 135.39 180.11 -36.82
N LEU A 22 134.91 181.24 -36.30
CA LEU A 22 133.58 181.36 -35.72
C LEU A 22 132.48 181.14 -36.77
N GLN A 23 132.61 181.70 -37.98
CA GLN A 23 131.65 181.45 -39.08
C GLN A 23 131.56 179.98 -39.49
N SER A 24 132.70 179.27 -39.46
CA SER A 24 132.75 177.82 -39.70
C SER A 24 132.08 177.02 -38.57
N GLN A 25 132.25 177.45 -37.31
CA GLN A 25 131.56 176.87 -36.15
C GLN A 25 130.03 177.10 -36.20
N THR A 26 129.56 178.30 -36.59
CA THR A 26 128.13 178.58 -36.72
C THR A 26 127.48 177.71 -37.79
N ALA A 27 128.15 177.50 -38.92
CA ALA A 27 127.69 176.61 -39.97
C ALA A 27 127.59 175.14 -39.50
N GLN A 28 128.53 174.70 -38.64
CA GLN A 28 128.52 173.35 -38.08
C GLN A 28 127.38 173.15 -37.07
N TYR A 29 127.11 174.15 -36.21
CA TYR A 29 125.96 174.10 -35.30
C TYR A 29 124.62 174.11 -36.03
N GLN A 30 124.48 174.89 -37.11
CA GLN A 30 123.28 174.89 -37.93
C GLN A 30 123.04 173.53 -38.60
N LYS A 31 124.10 172.86 -39.05
CA LYS A 31 124.01 171.49 -39.58
C LYS A 31 123.55 170.49 -38.51
N ASN A 32 124.13 170.55 -37.31
CA ASN A 32 123.75 169.67 -36.18
C ASN A 32 122.29 169.90 -35.73
N ILE A 33 121.81 171.15 -35.76
CA ILE A 33 120.41 171.48 -35.46
C ILE A 33 119.48 170.88 -36.52
N GLY A 34 119.88 170.88 -37.79
CA GLY A 34 119.15 170.20 -38.87
C GLY A 34 119.02 168.70 -38.63
N ASP A 35 120.13 168.02 -38.31
CA ASP A 35 120.16 166.58 -38.06
C ASP A 35 119.33 166.19 -36.82
N LEU A 36 119.34 167.01 -35.76
CA LEU A 36 118.52 166.78 -34.57
C LEU A 36 117.01 166.97 -34.85
N LYS A 37 116.63 167.95 -35.66
CA LYS A 37 115.23 168.13 -36.08
C LYS A 37 114.72 166.93 -36.88
N GLU A 38 115.57 166.36 -37.75
CA GLU A 38 115.22 165.15 -38.51
C GLU A 38 115.09 163.92 -37.59
N LYS A 39 115.97 163.79 -36.59
CA LYS A 39 115.92 162.71 -35.59
C LYS A 39 114.66 162.79 -34.72
N ILE A 40 114.24 164.00 -34.34
CA ILE A 40 112.97 164.24 -33.63
C ILE A 40 111.77 163.79 -34.49
N LYS A 41 111.72 164.18 -35.77
CA LYS A 41 110.68 163.70 -36.71
C LYS A 41 110.64 162.18 -36.83
N GLN A 42 111.80 161.51 -36.88
CA GLN A 42 111.86 160.06 -36.94
C GLN A 42 111.35 159.38 -35.65
N LEU A 43 111.67 159.94 -34.49
CA LEU A 43 111.20 159.44 -33.20
C LEU A 43 109.69 159.64 -33.03
N GLU A 44 109.13 160.76 -33.50
CA GLU A 44 107.68 160.99 -33.52
C GLU A 44 106.94 159.98 -34.41
N LYS A 45 107.49 159.65 -35.58
CA LYS A 45 106.96 158.57 -36.44
C LYS A 45 107.00 157.22 -35.74
N LYS A 46 108.12 156.87 -35.09
CA LYS A 46 108.23 155.62 -34.33
C LYS A 46 107.24 155.59 -33.15
N ASN A 47 107.08 156.69 -32.43
CA ASN A 47 106.14 156.79 -31.31
C ASN A 47 104.68 156.61 -31.77
N LYS A 48 104.30 157.17 -32.92
CA LYS A 48 102.99 156.90 -33.54
C LYS A 48 102.82 155.42 -33.92
N GLN A 49 103.86 154.77 -34.46
CA GLN A 49 103.82 153.33 -34.74
C GLN A 49 103.68 152.45 -33.48
N TRP A 50 104.35 152.81 -32.39
CA TRP A 50 104.22 152.07 -31.13
C TRP A 50 102.83 152.20 -30.51
N LYS A 51 102.20 153.39 -30.59
CA LYS A 51 100.82 153.56 -30.12
C LYS A 51 99.84 152.64 -30.85
N LEU A 52 99.93 152.54 -32.18
CA LEU A 52 99.09 151.63 -32.97
C LEU A 52 99.31 150.15 -32.59
N LYS A 53 100.56 149.73 -32.38
CA LYS A 53 100.86 148.35 -31.96
C LYS A 53 100.30 148.00 -30.57
N VAL A 54 100.26 148.97 -29.66
CA VAL A 54 99.68 148.76 -28.32
C VAL A 54 98.16 148.60 -28.40
N GLU A 55 97.49 149.32 -29.30
CA GLU A 55 96.06 149.16 -29.57
C GLU A 55 95.72 147.80 -30.21
N ASP A 56 96.49 147.35 -31.21
CA ASP A 56 96.29 146.03 -31.83
C ASP A 56 96.42 144.89 -30.80
N ILE A 57 97.41 144.97 -29.90
CA ILE A 57 97.61 143.98 -28.83
C ILE A 57 96.45 144.01 -27.82
N ALA A 58 95.88 145.17 -27.53
CA ALA A 58 94.73 145.29 -26.64
C ALA A 58 93.47 144.65 -27.25
N GLU A 59 93.26 144.81 -28.56
CA GLU A 59 92.15 144.14 -29.28
C GLU A 59 92.34 142.62 -29.37
N GLU A 60 93.56 142.12 -29.61
CA GLU A 60 93.84 140.69 -29.58
C GLU A 60 93.59 140.08 -28.20
N LYS A 61 94.01 140.73 -27.11
CA LYS A 61 93.70 140.29 -25.75
C LYS A 61 92.19 140.22 -25.51
N LYS A 62 91.42 141.17 -26.04
CA LYS A 62 89.95 141.16 -25.95
C LYS A 62 89.34 139.99 -26.73
N LYS A 63 89.87 139.66 -27.92
CA LYS A 63 89.45 138.47 -28.71
C LYS A 63 89.77 137.16 -27.99
N ILE A 64 90.96 137.04 -27.39
CA ILE A 64 91.37 135.85 -26.63
C ILE A 64 90.46 135.65 -25.41
N ALA A 65 90.19 136.70 -24.63
CA ALA A 65 89.31 136.62 -23.47
C ALA A 65 87.87 136.19 -23.84
N MET A 66 87.36 136.61 -25.00
CA MET A 66 86.06 136.16 -25.49
C MET A 66 86.09 134.70 -25.97
N SER A 67 87.18 134.25 -26.60
CA SER A 67 87.37 132.85 -26.99
C SER A 67 87.42 131.92 -25.76
N THR A 68 88.16 132.30 -24.72
CA THR A 68 88.24 131.52 -23.47
C THR A 68 86.88 131.39 -22.79
N ARG A 69 86.07 132.47 -22.74
CA ARG A 69 84.70 132.41 -22.18
C ARG A 69 83.78 131.51 -23.00
N ARG A 70 83.91 131.50 -24.33
CA ARG A 70 83.13 130.58 -25.19
C ARG A 70 83.52 129.13 -24.96
N ASN A 71 84.82 128.84 -24.83
CA ASN A 71 85.31 127.49 -24.58
C ASN A 71 84.91 126.97 -23.19
N SER A 72 84.93 127.81 -22.14
CA SER A 72 84.43 127.40 -20.82
C SER A 72 82.94 127.05 -20.84
N ARG A 73 82.10 127.82 -21.55
CA ARG A 73 80.67 127.50 -21.70
C ARG A 73 80.43 126.22 -22.50
N ALA A 74 81.22 126.01 -23.56
CA ALA A 74 81.15 124.76 -24.32
C ALA A 74 81.57 123.55 -23.48
N PHE A 75 82.57 123.71 -22.61
CA PHE A 75 83.01 122.65 -21.70
C PHE A 75 81.97 122.35 -20.61
N GLU A 76 81.32 123.38 -20.06
CA GLU A 76 80.20 123.22 -19.11
C GLU A 76 78.99 122.52 -19.75
N ASP A 77 78.63 122.87 -20.99
CA ASP A 77 77.53 122.21 -21.72
C ASP A 77 77.86 120.73 -22.03
N VAL A 78 79.10 120.45 -22.41
CA VAL A 78 79.58 119.06 -22.61
C VAL A 78 79.59 118.29 -21.29
N SER A 79 80.04 118.88 -20.19
CA SER A 79 79.99 118.27 -18.85
C SER A 79 78.56 118.02 -18.39
N HIS A 80 77.63 118.94 -18.66
CA HIS A 80 76.22 118.78 -18.30
C HIS A 80 75.55 117.68 -19.14
N ARG A 81 75.81 117.64 -20.44
CA ARG A 81 75.36 116.57 -21.34
C ARG A 81 75.93 115.21 -20.93
N LEU A 82 77.20 115.14 -20.54
CA LEU A 82 77.81 113.94 -19.97
C LEU A 82 77.11 113.52 -18.68
N ALA A 83 76.86 114.42 -17.73
CA ALA A 83 76.15 114.09 -16.49
C ALA A 83 74.72 113.61 -16.73
N VAL A 84 73.99 114.19 -17.69
CA VAL A 84 72.65 113.74 -18.09
C VAL A 84 72.70 112.37 -18.77
N MET A 85 73.67 112.14 -19.66
CA MET A 85 73.86 110.82 -20.26
C MET A 85 74.22 109.77 -19.22
N THR A 86 75.10 110.07 -18.26
CA THR A 86 75.44 109.16 -17.17
C THR A 86 74.22 108.84 -16.30
N ARG A 87 73.40 109.83 -15.92
CA ARG A 87 72.14 109.58 -15.19
C ARG A 87 71.17 108.72 -15.99
N ARG A 88 70.98 109.00 -17.29
CA ARG A 88 70.14 108.17 -18.16
C ARG A 88 70.67 106.74 -18.28
N LEU A 89 71.99 106.55 -18.29
CA LEU A 89 72.62 105.23 -18.32
C LEU A 89 72.43 104.50 -16.98
N GLU A 90 72.50 105.22 -15.86
CA GLU A 90 72.20 104.69 -14.52
C GLU A 90 70.72 104.30 -14.39
N ASP A 91 69.80 105.14 -14.87
CA ASP A 91 68.36 104.87 -14.85
C ASP A 91 68.00 103.74 -15.83
N SER A 92 68.65 103.67 -16.99
CA SER A 92 68.52 102.54 -17.92
C SER A 92 69.04 101.24 -17.31
N LYS A 93 70.16 101.27 -16.58
CA LYS A 93 70.68 100.10 -15.86
C LYS A 93 69.76 99.67 -14.71
N LYS A 94 69.13 100.61 -14.02
CA LYS A 94 68.10 100.31 -13.01
C LYS A 94 66.85 99.71 -13.65
N GLN A 95 66.41 100.24 -14.79
CA GLN A 95 65.30 99.67 -15.54
C GLN A 95 65.63 98.26 -16.04
N GLU A 96 66.84 98.05 -16.55
CA GLU A 96 67.34 96.74 -16.96
C GLU A 96 67.42 95.76 -15.79
N SER A 97 67.91 96.17 -14.62
CA SER A 97 67.94 95.30 -13.44
C SER A 97 66.54 94.97 -12.92
N THR A 98 65.58 95.90 -12.97
CA THR A 98 64.18 95.61 -12.66
C THR A 98 63.51 94.70 -13.69
N ALA A 99 63.82 94.87 -14.97
CA ALA A 99 63.29 94.01 -16.04
C ALA A 99 63.85 92.59 -15.95
N VAL A 100 65.14 92.43 -15.61
CA VAL A 100 65.75 91.13 -15.33
C VAL A 100 65.09 90.47 -14.12
N ARG A 101 64.84 91.23 -13.04
CA ARG A 101 64.16 90.69 -11.85
C ARG A 101 62.73 90.22 -12.16
N LEU A 102 61.96 91.01 -12.91
CA LEU A 102 60.61 90.63 -13.36
C LEU A 102 60.64 89.43 -14.32
N ALA A 103 61.65 89.32 -15.18
CA ALA A 103 61.83 88.18 -16.06
C ALA A 103 62.18 86.90 -15.27
N ASP A 104 62.99 87.01 -14.22
CA ASP A 104 63.31 85.91 -13.31
C ASP A 104 62.09 85.50 -12.47
N GLU A 105 61.33 86.46 -11.93
CA GLU A 105 60.05 86.21 -11.24
C GLU A 105 59.05 85.51 -12.17
N ALA A 106 58.87 85.99 -13.41
CA ALA A 106 58.00 85.36 -14.41
C ALA A 106 58.49 83.96 -14.81
N LYS A 107 59.81 83.73 -14.84
CA LYS A 107 60.39 82.41 -15.11
C LYS A 107 60.13 81.43 -13.97
N ASP A 108 60.18 81.89 -12.72
CA ASP A 108 59.86 81.07 -11.57
C ASP A 108 58.35 80.80 -11.46
N GLU A 109 57.50 81.78 -11.77
CA GLU A 109 56.06 81.57 -11.95
C GLU A 109 55.76 80.56 -13.07
N ALA A 110 56.42 80.65 -14.22
CA ALA A 110 56.27 79.67 -15.29
C ALA A 110 56.70 78.25 -14.87
N LYS A 111 57.77 78.13 -14.06
CA LYS A 111 58.17 76.83 -13.49
C LYS A 111 57.13 76.30 -12.52
N THR A 112 56.60 77.13 -11.62
CA THR A 112 55.57 76.71 -10.65
C THR A 112 54.29 76.29 -11.37
N LEU A 113 53.83 77.08 -12.35
CA LEU A 113 52.67 76.75 -13.19
C LEU A 113 52.87 75.43 -13.96
N LYS A 114 54.09 75.16 -14.44
CA LYS A 114 54.42 73.89 -15.10
C LYS A 114 54.29 72.71 -14.13
N VAL A 115 54.75 72.87 -12.89
CA VAL A 115 54.61 71.83 -11.85
C VAL A 115 53.15 71.62 -11.48
N THR A 116 52.35 72.68 -11.33
CA THR A 116 50.91 72.55 -11.03
C THR A 116 50.15 71.92 -12.18
N LEU A 117 50.47 72.26 -13.43
CA LEU A 117 49.89 71.61 -14.62
C LEU A 117 50.19 70.11 -14.64
N GLN A 118 51.44 69.72 -14.35
CA GLN A 118 51.80 68.30 -14.25
C GLN A 118 51.06 67.61 -13.10
N LYS A 119 50.87 68.27 -11.96
CA LYS A 119 50.11 67.72 -10.83
C LYS A 119 48.63 67.51 -11.20
N ILE A 120 48.00 68.51 -11.79
CA ILE A 120 46.61 68.44 -12.28
C ILE A 120 46.47 67.33 -13.32
N GLN A 121 47.44 67.18 -14.22
CA GLN A 121 47.42 66.11 -15.22
C GLN A 121 47.45 64.72 -14.55
N ARG A 122 48.33 64.51 -13.56
CA ARG A 122 48.37 63.25 -12.81
C ARG A 122 47.07 62.98 -12.05
N GLU A 123 46.49 64.00 -11.43
CA GLU A 123 45.20 63.88 -10.73
C GLU A 123 44.08 63.54 -11.72
N LYS A 124 44.05 64.15 -12.90
CA LYS A 124 43.12 63.79 -13.97
C LYS A 124 43.27 62.33 -14.38
N ASP A 125 44.50 61.87 -14.62
CA ASP A 125 44.77 60.49 -15.03
C ASP A 125 44.39 59.48 -13.92
N ILE A 126 44.51 59.85 -12.65
CA ILE A 126 44.06 59.05 -11.50
C ILE A 126 42.52 58.98 -11.48
N LEU A 127 41.85 60.12 -11.56
CA LEU A 127 40.38 60.18 -11.56
C LEU A 127 39.78 59.44 -12.75
N GLU A 128 40.45 59.46 -13.91
CA GLU A 128 40.02 58.71 -15.09
C GLU A 128 40.14 57.19 -14.86
N ARG A 129 41.23 56.73 -14.24
CA ARG A 129 41.38 55.32 -13.82
C ARG A 129 40.34 54.91 -12.77
N ASP A 130 40.05 55.75 -11.79
CA ASP A 130 39.03 55.48 -10.76
C ASP A 130 37.62 55.45 -11.37
N LYS A 131 37.34 56.35 -12.31
CA LYS A 131 36.09 56.33 -13.09
C LYS A 131 35.95 55.03 -13.88
N GLU A 132 37.00 54.59 -14.55
CA GLU A 132 36.96 53.29 -15.25
C GLU A 132 36.78 52.12 -14.28
N SER A 133 37.43 52.13 -13.12
CA SER A 133 37.27 51.08 -12.10
C SER A 133 35.83 51.00 -11.61
N THR A 134 35.24 52.15 -11.24
CA THR A 134 33.85 52.22 -10.78
C THR A 134 32.84 51.82 -11.85
N VAL A 135 33.12 52.10 -13.13
CA VAL A 135 32.31 51.59 -14.25
C VAL A 135 32.39 50.07 -14.35
N ARG A 136 33.59 49.47 -14.27
CA ARG A 136 33.75 48.01 -14.29
C ARG A 136 33.04 47.33 -13.11
N GLU A 137 33.14 47.90 -11.92
CA GLU A 137 32.43 47.40 -10.73
C GLU A 137 30.91 47.48 -10.90
N ARG A 138 30.41 48.58 -11.47
CA ARG A 138 28.98 48.75 -11.78
C ARG A 138 28.51 47.71 -12.80
N ASP A 139 29.26 47.49 -13.87
CA ASP A 139 28.91 46.53 -14.91
C ASP A 139 28.96 45.09 -14.38
N SER A 140 29.92 44.79 -13.49
CA SER A 140 29.99 43.51 -12.77
C SER A 140 28.77 43.32 -11.87
N ALA A 141 28.41 44.32 -11.06
CA ALA A 141 27.25 44.28 -10.18
C ALA A 141 25.93 44.15 -10.98
N ALA A 142 25.82 44.86 -12.11
CA ALA A 142 24.67 44.74 -13.01
C ALA A 142 24.55 43.32 -13.59
N SER A 143 25.66 42.72 -14.01
CA SER A 143 25.69 41.34 -14.50
C SER A 143 25.28 40.33 -13.42
N GLN A 144 25.73 40.55 -12.19
CA GLN A 144 25.32 39.73 -11.04
C GLN A 144 23.82 39.88 -10.75
N TYR A 145 23.28 41.10 -10.83
CA TYR A 145 21.86 41.35 -10.62
C TYR A 145 20.99 40.63 -11.65
N VAL A 146 21.36 40.69 -12.94
CA VAL A 146 20.67 39.95 -14.01
C VAL A 146 20.70 38.44 -13.75
N THR A 147 21.83 37.92 -13.25
CA THR A 147 21.95 36.50 -12.91
C THR A 147 21.04 36.13 -11.72
N LEU A 148 21.01 36.97 -10.68
CA LEU A 148 20.12 36.77 -9.54
C LEU A 148 18.64 36.82 -9.92
N GLU A 149 18.26 37.74 -10.81
CA GLU A 149 16.88 37.85 -11.31
C GLU A 149 16.45 36.61 -12.10
N LYS A 150 17.37 36.06 -12.91
CA LYS A 150 17.15 34.78 -13.60
C LYS A 150 16.98 33.63 -12.60
N ASN A 151 17.88 33.52 -11.63
CA ASN A 151 17.80 32.49 -10.59
C ASN A 151 16.50 32.60 -9.77
N PHE A 152 16.08 33.82 -9.43
CA PHE A 152 14.82 34.04 -8.73
C PHE A 152 13.60 33.59 -9.56
N SER A 153 13.63 33.88 -10.87
CA SER A 153 12.59 33.44 -11.79
C SER A 153 12.53 31.92 -11.94
N GLU A 154 13.68 31.25 -11.95
CA GLU A 154 13.78 29.78 -11.97
C GLU A 154 13.27 29.16 -10.66
N LEU A 155 13.70 29.68 -9.51
CA LEU A 155 13.22 29.25 -8.19
C LEU A 155 11.71 29.44 -8.04
N LYS A 156 11.15 30.52 -8.59
CA LYS A 156 9.70 30.75 -8.60
C LYS A 156 8.96 29.65 -9.38
N LYS A 157 9.46 29.28 -10.56
CA LYS A 157 8.90 28.19 -11.37
C LYS A 157 9.00 26.84 -10.65
N GLU A 158 10.14 26.57 -10.01
CA GLU A 158 10.33 25.36 -9.23
C GLU A 158 9.35 25.29 -8.05
N ASN A 159 9.17 26.39 -7.32
CA ASN A 159 8.21 26.47 -6.22
C ASN A 159 6.77 26.23 -6.68
N ASP A 160 6.36 26.79 -7.82
CA ASP A 160 5.01 26.56 -8.38
C ASP A 160 4.83 25.10 -8.85
N SER A 161 5.88 24.49 -9.40
CA SER A 161 5.93 23.06 -9.73
C SER A 161 5.79 22.19 -8.47
N LEU A 162 6.55 22.51 -7.40
CA LEU A 162 6.49 21.80 -6.12
C LEU A 162 5.13 21.94 -5.44
N LYS A 163 4.50 23.12 -5.49
CA LYS A 163 3.11 23.29 -5.02
C LYS A 163 2.13 22.40 -5.78
N SER A 164 2.29 22.33 -7.10
CA SER A 164 1.46 21.47 -7.95
C SER A 164 1.67 19.99 -7.63
N ALA A 165 2.92 19.56 -7.44
CA ALA A 165 3.28 18.20 -7.04
C ALA A 165 2.72 17.85 -5.65
N LYS A 166 2.83 18.77 -4.67
CA LYS A 166 2.25 18.61 -3.34
C LYS A 166 0.73 18.41 -3.40
N ASN A 167 0.02 19.18 -4.22
CA ASN A 167 -1.42 19.05 -4.35
C ASN A 167 -1.82 17.70 -4.97
N ARG A 168 -1.07 17.21 -5.97
CA ARG A 168 -1.29 15.85 -6.51
C ARG A 168 -1.05 14.78 -5.45
N ALA A 169 0.04 14.88 -4.70
CA ALA A 169 0.34 13.92 -3.63
C ALA A 169 -0.74 13.90 -2.53
N LEU A 170 -1.36 15.05 -2.21
CA LEU A 170 -2.51 15.11 -1.31
C LEU A 170 -3.74 14.42 -1.90
N GLN A 171 -4.02 14.64 -3.19
CA GLN A 171 -5.12 13.96 -3.88
C GLN A 171 -4.91 12.44 -3.92
N ASP A 172 -3.69 11.98 -4.21
CA ASP A 172 -3.34 10.55 -4.21
C ASP A 172 -3.50 9.94 -2.82
N LYS A 173 -3.07 10.67 -1.77
CA LYS A 173 -3.27 10.26 -0.38
C LYS A 173 -4.75 10.06 -0.06
N ASP A 174 -5.61 10.99 -0.47
CA ASP A 174 -7.06 10.90 -0.22
C ASP A 174 -7.69 9.72 -0.98
N MET A 175 -7.25 9.41 -2.21
CA MET A 175 -7.70 8.23 -2.94
C MET A 175 -7.27 6.92 -2.25
N ILE A 176 -6.02 6.83 -1.81
CA ILE A 176 -5.51 5.65 -1.09
C ILE A 176 -6.28 5.45 0.23
N GLU A 177 -6.61 6.54 0.92
CA GLU A 177 -7.41 6.49 2.14
C GLU A 177 -8.83 5.95 1.88
N GLN A 178 -9.48 6.38 0.80
CA GLN A 178 -10.77 5.82 0.37
C GLN A 178 -10.66 4.32 0.04
N GLU A 179 -9.65 3.93 -0.74
CA GLU A 179 -9.43 2.52 -1.08
C GLU A 179 -9.22 1.66 0.17
N ARG A 180 -8.39 2.11 1.11
CA ARG A 180 -8.16 1.45 2.40
C ARG A 180 -9.47 1.23 3.15
N ASP A 181 -10.34 2.23 3.22
CA ASP A 181 -11.62 2.13 3.91
C ASP A 181 -12.58 1.16 3.20
N THR A 182 -12.56 1.10 1.86
CA THR A 182 -13.31 0.08 1.12
C THR A 182 -12.81 -1.34 1.39
N TYR A 183 -11.49 -1.54 1.47
CA TYR A 183 -10.91 -2.84 1.78
C TYR A 183 -11.19 -3.25 3.22
N LYS A 184 -11.18 -2.31 4.16
CA LYS A 184 -11.57 -2.54 5.54
C LYS A 184 -13.02 -3.01 5.64
N SER A 185 -13.95 -2.35 4.95
CA SER A 185 -15.36 -2.77 4.87
C SER A 185 -15.51 -4.16 4.25
N LYS A 186 -14.79 -4.47 3.16
CA LYS A 186 -14.78 -5.81 2.55
C LYS A 186 -14.25 -6.88 3.52
N ALA A 187 -13.21 -6.58 4.29
CA ALA A 187 -12.65 -7.49 5.29
C ALA A 187 -13.67 -7.79 6.40
N GLU A 188 -14.37 -6.77 6.91
CA GLU A 188 -15.43 -6.94 7.92
C GLU A 188 -16.60 -7.80 7.39
N ILE A 189 -16.97 -7.64 6.12
CA ILE A 189 -18.00 -8.49 5.47
C ILE A 189 -17.52 -9.94 5.35
N LEU A 190 -16.26 -10.16 4.95
CA LEU A 190 -15.69 -11.50 4.85
C LEU A 190 -15.59 -12.19 6.21
N GLU A 191 -15.23 -11.45 7.26
CA GLU A 191 -15.19 -11.98 8.64
C GLU A 191 -16.59 -12.42 9.11
N LYS A 192 -17.63 -11.63 8.82
CA LYS A 192 -19.03 -12.01 9.11
C LYS A 192 -19.43 -13.27 8.36
N LYS A 193 -19.15 -13.36 7.05
CA LYS A 193 -19.42 -14.56 6.24
C LYS A 193 -18.66 -15.79 6.76
N GLN A 194 -17.41 -15.62 7.19
CA GLN A 194 -16.62 -16.71 7.75
C GLN A 194 -17.23 -17.23 9.05
N LYS A 195 -17.71 -16.33 9.93
CA LYS A 195 -18.42 -16.72 11.16
C LYS A 195 -19.74 -17.42 10.87
N GLU A 196 -20.49 -16.98 9.85
CA GLU A 196 -21.72 -17.65 9.41
C GLU A 196 -21.45 -19.05 8.88
N LEU A 197 -20.46 -19.22 8.00
CA LEU A 197 -20.04 -20.53 7.49
C LEU A 197 -19.55 -21.46 8.59
N MET A 198 -18.84 -20.95 9.62
CA MET A 198 -18.47 -21.78 10.77
C MET A 198 -19.70 -22.25 11.56
N LYS A 199 -20.72 -21.41 11.74
CA LYS A 199 -21.97 -21.81 12.41
C LYS A 199 -22.71 -22.88 11.59
N GLU A 200 -22.78 -22.70 10.28
CA GLU A 200 -23.41 -23.68 9.38
C GLU A 200 -22.65 -25.01 9.39
N LYS A 201 -21.32 -24.98 9.37
CA LYS A 201 -20.49 -26.18 9.50
C LYS A 201 -20.78 -26.94 10.80
N ILE A 202 -20.83 -26.25 11.94
CA ILE A 202 -21.14 -26.87 13.24
C ILE A 202 -22.55 -27.48 13.21
N ALA A 203 -23.55 -26.76 12.68
CA ALA A 203 -24.91 -27.29 12.58
C ALA A 203 -24.98 -28.55 11.71
N LEU A 204 -24.26 -28.58 10.58
CA LEU A 204 -24.17 -29.76 9.73
C LEU A 204 -23.44 -30.93 10.41
N GLU A 205 -22.39 -30.67 11.18
CA GLU A 205 -21.72 -31.69 11.99
C GLU A 205 -22.67 -32.29 13.04
N ASP A 206 -23.48 -31.46 13.68
CA ASP A 206 -24.51 -31.91 14.63
C ASP A 206 -25.60 -32.76 13.94
N ASP A 207 -26.11 -32.30 12.78
CA ASP A 207 -27.11 -33.01 11.98
C ASP A 207 -26.58 -34.36 11.49
N MET A 208 -25.34 -34.40 10.98
CA MET A 208 -24.67 -35.67 10.65
C MET A 208 -24.55 -36.57 11.88
N GLY A 209 -24.22 -36.02 13.05
CA GLY A 209 -24.16 -36.76 14.31
C GLY A 209 -25.52 -37.33 14.74
N VAL A 210 -26.63 -36.66 14.44
CA VAL A 210 -27.99 -37.19 14.64
C VAL A 210 -28.26 -38.34 13.66
N ILE A 211 -28.02 -38.15 12.37
CA ILE A 211 -28.26 -39.16 11.33
C ILE A 211 -27.47 -40.44 11.62
N VAL A 212 -26.19 -40.34 12.00
CA VAL A 212 -25.36 -41.49 12.36
C VAL A 212 -25.94 -42.26 13.55
N ARG A 213 -26.42 -41.55 14.59
CA ARG A 213 -27.06 -42.20 15.75
C ARG A 213 -28.37 -42.88 15.38
N GLU A 214 -29.19 -42.27 14.53
CA GLU A 214 -30.45 -42.86 14.07
C GLU A 214 -30.21 -44.08 13.18
N ALA A 215 -29.25 -44.01 12.26
CA ALA A 215 -28.83 -45.14 11.45
C ALA A 215 -28.31 -46.30 12.31
N GLN A 216 -27.52 -46.00 13.34
CA GLN A 216 -27.03 -47.01 14.28
C GLN A 216 -28.17 -47.66 15.08
N ARG A 217 -29.12 -46.86 15.60
CA ARG A 217 -30.32 -47.40 16.27
C ARG A 217 -31.16 -48.27 15.33
N GLY A 218 -31.32 -47.86 14.08
CA GLY A 218 -32.01 -48.63 13.06
C GLY A 218 -31.32 -49.98 12.80
N LYS A 219 -29.99 -49.97 12.71
CA LYS A 219 -29.18 -51.19 12.59
C LYS A 219 -29.39 -52.12 13.80
N ASP A 220 -29.27 -51.61 15.01
CA ASP A 220 -29.42 -52.40 16.25
C ASP A 220 -30.84 -52.99 16.35
N SER A 221 -31.87 -52.20 15.98
CA SER A 221 -33.26 -52.68 15.94
C SER A 221 -33.47 -53.80 14.92
N LEU A 222 -32.86 -53.71 13.74
CA LEU A 222 -32.95 -54.75 12.71
C LEU A 222 -32.20 -56.02 13.14
N GLU A 223 -31.10 -55.88 13.88
CA GLU A 223 -30.34 -57.01 14.41
C GLU A 223 -31.15 -57.77 15.49
N LEU A 224 -31.79 -57.04 16.41
CA LEU A 224 -32.73 -57.63 17.38
C LEU A 224 -33.91 -58.34 16.70
N GLU A 225 -34.49 -57.75 15.66
CA GLU A 225 -35.60 -58.36 14.92
C GLU A 225 -35.14 -59.63 14.19
N LYS A 226 -33.94 -59.61 13.60
CA LYS A 226 -33.33 -60.79 12.98
C LYS A 226 -33.13 -61.92 13.99
N GLU A 227 -32.63 -61.63 15.19
CA GLU A 227 -32.48 -62.62 16.26
C GLU A 227 -33.83 -63.21 16.69
N ARG A 228 -34.84 -62.35 16.88
CA ARG A 228 -36.21 -62.77 17.22
C ARG A 228 -36.80 -63.72 16.16
N LEU A 229 -36.69 -63.36 14.89
CA LEU A 229 -37.18 -64.20 13.78
C LEU A 229 -36.41 -65.51 13.66
N MET A 230 -35.11 -65.51 13.93
CA MET A 230 -34.31 -66.75 13.97
C MET A 230 -34.77 -67.68 15.10
N GLU A 231 -35.10 -67.15 16.28
CA GLU A 231 -35.65 -67.90 17.41
C GLU A 231 -37.05 -68.46 17.10
N GLU A 232 -37.93 -67.64 16.51
CA GLU A 232 -39.26 -68.08 16.08
C GLU A 232 -39.18 -69.18 15.02
N ASN A 233 -38.28 -69.05 14.05
CA ASN A 233 -38.05 -70.06 13.02
C ASN A 233 -37.58 -71.39 13.64
N LYS A 234 -36.66 -71.35 14.62
CA LYS A 234 -36.25 -72.54 15.39
C LYS A 234 -37.44 -73.17 16.11
N ALA A 235 -38.28 -72.36 16.77
CA ALA A 235 -39.46 -72.86 17.47
C ALA A 235 -40.50 -73.47 16.52
N LEU A 236 -40.70 -72.87 15.34
CA LEU A 236 -41.59 -73.41 14.31
C LEU A 236 -41.07 -74.72 13.74
N LYS A 237 -39.75 -74.86 13.49
CA LYS A 237 -39.14 -76.14 13.09
C LYS A 237 -39.39 -77.23 14.12
N LEU A 238 -39.15 -76.95 15.41
CA LEU A 238 -39.44 -77.91 16.48
C LEU A 238 -40.93 -78.27 16.58
N ARG A 239 -41.84 -77.33 16.31
CA ARG A 239 -43.28 -77.61 16.25
C ARG A 239 -43.64 -78.48 15.05
N ALA A 240 -43.06 -78.23 13.88
CA ALA A 240 -43.24 -79.06 12.69
C ALA A 240 -42.76 -80.50 12.94
N GLU A 241 -41.55 -80.67 13.46
CA GLU A 241 -40.99 -82.00 13.83
C GLU A 241 -41.84 -82.74 14.88
N ARG A 242 -42.49 -82.02 15.81
CA ARG A 242 -43.44 -82.62 16.76
C ARG A 242 -44.75 -83.01 16.09
N ALA A 243 -45.23 -82.22 15.14
CA ALA A 243 -46.44 -82.52 14.40
C ALA A 243 -46.24 -83.75 13.51
N GLU A 244 -45.10 -83.85 12.82
CA GLU A 244 -44.70 -85.03 12.03
C GLU A 244 -44.67 -86.28 12.91
N ARG A 245 -44.04 -86.24 14.09
CA ARG A 245 -44.06 -87.36 15.04
C ARG A 245 -45.47 -87.79 15.48
N LYS A 246 -46.38 -86.84 15.68
CA LYS A 246 -47.79 -87.14 16.02
C LYS A 246 -48.54 -87.77 14.85
N ILE A 247 -48.23 -87.35 13.62
CA ILE A 247 -48.79 -87.96 12.40
C ILE A 247 -48.29 -89.41 12.31
N ASP A 248 -46.99 -89.64 12.48
CA ASP A 248 -46.41 -90.99 12.46
C ASP A 248 -47.02 -91.89 13.56
N GLU A 249 -47.18 -91.37 14.77
CA GLU A 249 -47.85 -92.07 15.88
C GLU A 249 -49.32 -92.39 15.55
N SER A 250 -50.06 -91.43 14.99
CA SER A 250 -51.44 -91.64 14.58
C SER A 250 -51.57 -92.65 13.45
N LEU A 251 -50.63 -92.65 12.49
CA LEU A 251 -50.56 -93.64 11.41
C LEU A 251 -50.24 -95.04 11.98
N SER A 252 -49.31 -95.14 12.93
CA SER A 252 -49.01 -96.41 13.62
C SER A 252 -50.24 -96.96 14.34
N ASN A 253 -50.94 -96.12 15.11
CA ASN A 253 -52.18 -96.50 15.79
C ASN A 253 -53.28 -96.90 14.81
N HIS A 254 -53.38 -96.21 13.66
CA HIS A 254 -54.35 -96.56 12.64
C HIS A 254 -54.07 -97.95 12.03
N VAL A 255 -52.81 -98.26 11.73
CA VAL A 255 -52.39 -99.58 11.25
C VAL A 255 -52.67 -100.67 12.29
N GLU A 256 -52.45 -100.40 13.58
CA GLU A 256 -52.81 -101.33 14.66
C GLU A 256 -54.32 -101.56 14.74
N LEU A 257 -55.12 -100.50 14.68
CA LEU A 257 -56.58 -100.60 14.64
C LEU A 257 -57.09 -101.34 13.40
N GLU A 258 -56.45 -101.16 12.23
CA GLU A 258 -56.76 -101.93 11.03
C GLU A 258 -56.50 -103.42 11.23
N ARG A 259 -55.36 -103.79 11.83
CA ARG A 259 -55.06 -105.20 12.18
C ARG A 259 -56.06 -105.77 13.18
N GLU A 260 -56.45 -105.00 14.20
CA GLU A 260 -57.47 -105.41 15.16
C GLU A 260 -58.83 -105.60 14.47
N HIS A 261 -59.20 -104.69 13.57
CA HIS A 261 -60.42 -104.80 12.78
C HIS A 261 -60.40 -106.03 11.87
N GLU A 262 -59.29 -106.31 11.17
CA GLU A 262 -59.11 -107.54 10.38
C GLU A 262 -59.21 -108.80 11.25
N TYR A 263 -58.61 -108.79 12.44
CA TYR A 263 -58.70 -109.89 13.39
C TYR A 263 -60.15 -110.13 13.86
N LEU A 264 -60.89 -109.07 14.16
CA LEU A 264 -62.31 -109.15 14.53
C LEU A 264 -63.19 -109.61 13.35
N LEU A 265 -62.86 -109.22 12.12
CA LEU A 265 -63.54 -109.73 10.93
C LEU A 265 -63.35 -111.25 10.79
N LEU A 266 -62.12 -111.74 10.97
CA LEU A 266 -61.83 -113.18 10.96
C LEU A 266 -62.58 -113.93 12.07
N GLN A 267 -62.62 -113.38 13.30
CA GLN A 267 -63.41 -113.98 14.39
C GLN A 267 -64.91 -114.01 14.07
N ASN A 268 -65.46 -112.95 13.46
CA ASN A 268 -66.86 -112.92 13.06
C ASN A 268 -67.15 -113.92 11.94
N GLU A 269 -66.24 -114.08 10.98
CA GLU A 269 -66.34 -115.08 9.92
C GLU A 269 -66.36 -116.50 10.51
N GLN A 270 -65.44 -116.81 11.42
CA GLN A 270 -65.45 -118.08 12.17
C GLN A 270 -66.76 -118.29 12.94
N ALA A 271 -67.25 -117.26 13.65
CA ALA A 271 -68.51 -117.35 14.38
C ALA A 271 -69.72 -117.54 13.45
N LEU A 272 -69.69 -117.00 12.22
CA LEU A 272 -70.71 -117.23 11.21
C LEU A 272 -70.64 -118.67 10.67
N GLU A 273 -69.45 -119.19 10.40
CA GLU A 273 -69.25 -120.60 10.03
C GLU A 273 -69.76 -121.54 11.12
N GLU A 274 -69.43 -121.27 12.39
CA GLU A 274 -69.96 -122.02 13.53
C GLU A 274 -71.49 -121.96 13.60
N ARG A 275 -72.10 -120.79 13.40
CA ARG A 275 -73.56 -120.65 13.33
C ARG A 275 -74.16 -121.43 12.17
N ASP A 276 -73.50 -121.48 11.02
CA ASP A 276 -73.97 -122.26 9.87
C ASP A 276 -73.83 -123.77 10.10
N ILE A 277 -72.77 -124.21 10.79
CA ILE A 277 -72.65 -125.57 11.32
C ILE A 277 -73.78 -125.86 12.32
N GLU A 278 -74.09 -124.93 13.22
CA GLU A 278 -75.20 -125.05 14.18
C GLU A 278 -76.56 -125.11 13.46
N ARG A 279 -76.76 -124.29 12.42
CA ARG A 279 -77.96 -124.31 11.56
C ARG A 279 -78.10 -125.63 10.81
N THR A 280 -77.02 -126.18 10.27
CA THR A 280 -77.05 -127.49 9.59
C THR A 280 -77.28 -128.64 10.58
N ARG A 281 -76.68 -128.58 11.77
CA ARG A 281 -76.96 -129.51 12.89
C ARG A 281 -78.41 -129.46 13.32
N THR A 282 -78.96 -128.27 13.57
CA THR A 282 -80.37 -128.08 13.95
C THR A 282 -81.34 -128.49 12.84
N ALA A 283 -81.00 -128.24 11.57
CA ALA A 283 -81.76 -128.76 10.43
C ALA A 283 -81.72 -130.30 10.36
N HIS A 284 -80.57 -130.92 10.65
CA HIS A 284 -80.44 -132.38 10.69
C HIS A 284 -81.23 -132.98 11.86
N LEU A 285 -81.14 -132.39 13.06
CA LEU A 285 -81.94 -132.76 14.22
C LEU A 285 -83.44 -132.59 13.94
N SER A 286 -83.83 -131.51 13.25
CA SER A 286 -85.22 -131.31 12.82
C SER A 286 -85.68 -132.41 11.86
N LYS A 287 -84.84 -132.82 10.90
CA LYS A 287 -85.13 -133.96 10.01
C LYS A 287 -85.25 -135.28 10.78
N LEU A 288 -84.39 -135.52 11.77
CA LEU A 288 -84.44 -136.71 12.62
C LEU A 288 -85.70 -136.72 13.50
N LEU A 289 -86.05 -135.59 14.12
CA LEU A 289 -87.28 -135.43 14.89
C LEU A 289 -88.50 -135.66 14.01
N GLU A 290 -88.48 -135.14 12.78
CA GLU A 290 -89.57 -135.36 11.82
C GLU A 290 -89.67 -136.82 11.38
N LYS A 291 -88.53 -137.50 11.21
CA LYS A 291 -88.50 -138.94 10.97
C LYS A 291 -89.09 -139.72 12.15
N ILE A 292 -88.69 -139.39 13.38
CA ILE A 292 -89.26 -140.00 14.60
C ILE A 292 -90.76 -139.72 14.69
N ARG A 293 -91.23 -138.51 14.37
CA ARG A 293 -92.67 -138.18 14.32
C ARG A 293 -93.40 -139.05 13.30
N ARG A 294 -92.84 -139.25 12.11
CA ARG A 294 -93.44 -140.14 11.10
C ARG A 294 -93.44 -141.61 11.53
N GLU A 295 -92.35 -142.10 12.13
CA GLU A 295 -92.29 -143.47 12.65
C GLU A 295 -93.28 -143.67 13.81
N LYS A 296 -93.40 -142.68 14.70
CA LYS A 296 -94.42 -142.65 15.76
C LYS A 296 -95.83 -142.63 15.17
N ALA A 297 -96.09 -141.79 14.16
CA ALA A 297 -97.39 -141.72 13.49
C ALA A 297 -97.73 -143.05 12.81
N TRP A 298 -96.78 -143.65 12.09
CA TRP A 298 -96.92 -144.97 11.48
C TRP A 298 -97.16 -146.07 12.51
N ALA A 299 -96.47 -146.03 13.66
CA ALA A 299 -96.71 -146.96 14.76
C ALA A 299 -98.09 -146.77 15.40
N MET A 300 -98.56 -145.52 15.56
CA MET A 300 -99.92 -145.24 16.04
C MET A 300 -100.98 -145.68 15.04
N GLU A 301 -100.78 -145.46 13.74
CA GLU A 301 -101.68 -145.92 12.67
C GLU A 301 -101.75 -147.45 12.63
N ARG A 302 -100.63 -148.15 12.81
CA ARG A 302 -100.62 -149.61 13.00
C ARG A 302 -101.34 -150.07 14.25
N LEU A 303 -101.21 -149.34 15.36
CA LEU A 303 -101.93 -149.60 16.60
C LEU A 303 -103.43 -149.38 16.41
N GLU A 304 -103.85 -148.34 15.69
CA GLU A 304 -105.26 -148.09 15.33
C GLU A 304 -105.81 -149.21 14.44
N ILE A 305 -105.07 -149.65 13.43
CA ILE A 305 -105.47 -150.79 12.59
C ILE A 305 -105.60 -152.07 13.43
N ALA A 306 -104.63 -152.35 14.31
CA ALA A 306 -104.68 -153.51 15.20
C ALA A 306 -105.84 -153.43 16.21
N MET A 307 -106.16 -152.23 16.70
CA MET A 307 -107.34 -152.00 17.55
C MET A 307 -108.65 -152.18 16.77
N MET A 308 -108.72 -151.72 15.52
CA MET A 308 -109.89 -151.94 14.65
C MET A 308 -110.07 -153.42 14.30
N ASP A 309 -109.01 -154.19 14.07
CA ASP A 309 -109.09 -155.64 13.84
C ASP A 309 -109.57 -156.41 15.07
N LEU A 310 -109.16 -155.98 16.27
CA LEU A 310 -109.66 -156.51 17.55
C LEU A 310 -111.14 -156.14 17.78
N GLN A 311 -111.57 -154.94 17.40
CA GLN A 311 -112.97 -154.52 17.49
C GLN A 311 -113.86 -155.22 16.44
N MET A 312 -113.36 -155.47 15.23
CA MET A 312 -114.11 -156.18 14.18
C MET A 312 -114.27 -157.68 14.46
N SER A 313 -113.34 -158.30 15.19
CA SER A 313 -113.51 -159.68 15.70
C SER A 313 -114.51 -159.80 16.85
N SER A 314 -114.81 -158.68 17.52
CA SER A 314 -115.70 -158.62 18.70
C SER A 314 -117.19 -158.41 18.34
N VAL A 315 -117.51 -157.93 17.13
CA VAL A 315 -118.85 -157.41 16.78
C VAL A 315 -119.72 -158.38 15.94
N HIS A 316 -119.32 -159.63 15.73
CA HIS A 316 -120.17 -160.65 15.06
C HIS A 316 -120.65 -161.81 15.94
N TYR A 317 -120.35 -161.78 17.24
CA TYR A 317 -121.01 -162.64 18.23
C TYR A 317 -121.82 -161.76 19.19
N GLN A 318 -123.15 -161.88 19.10
CA GLN A 318 -124.14 -161.47 20.11
C GLN A 318 -124.66 -160.02 20.10
N GLN A 319 -125.53 -159.73 19.11
CA GLN A 319 -126.86 -159.19 19.44
C GLN A 319 -127.79 -160.38 19.72
N GLN A 320 -128.13 -160.61 21.01
CA GLN A 320 -129.24 -161.42 21.58
C GLN A 320 -128.76 -162.28 22.78
N SER A 321 -128.77 -161.73 24.00
CA SER A 321 -129.09 -162.44 25.27
C SER A 321 -128.87 -161.54 26.51
N VAL A 322 -129.96 -161.32 27.25
CA VAL A 322 -130.15 -161.31 28.72
C VAL A 322 -128.85 -161.17 29.56
N GLY A 323 -128.62 -160.12 30.36
CA GLY A 323 -129.31 -159.73 31.60
C GLY A 323 -128.43 -160.05 32.84
N VAL A 324 -128.64 -159.35 33.97
CA VAL A 324 -128.22 -159.69 35.38
C VAL A 324 -127.06 -158.87 36.05
N MET A 325 -127.45 -158.09 37.07
CA MET A 325 -126.88 -157.83 38.44
C MET A 325 -125.52 -157.11 38.76
N CYS A 326 -125.64 -156.23 39.78
CA CYS A 326 -124.83 -155.99 41.01
C CYS A 326 -123.36 -155.47 41.02
N ASP A 327 -123.20 -154.29 41.65
CA ASP A 327 -122.41 -153.88 42.84
C ASP A 327 -120.94 -154.33 43.13
N LEU A 328 -120.20 -153.38 43.78
CA LEU A 328 -118.88 -153.41 44.50
C LEU A 328 -117.63 -153.22 43.61
N ALA A 329 -116.50 -152.59 43.97
CA ALA A 329 -115.90 -151.92 45.14
C ALA A 329 -114.64 -151.14 44.60
N GLU A 330 -114.28 -149.95 45.13
CA GLU A 330 -113.07 -149.65 45.95
C GLU A 330 -111.72 -149.90 45.23
N GLU A 331 -110.75 -148.97 45.07
CA GLU A 331 -109.92 -148.32 46.09
C GLU A 331 -109.10 -147.12 45.52
N ARG A 332 -108.63 -146.31 46.47
CA ARG A 332 -107.65 -145.19 46.46
C ARG A 332 -106.19 -145.69 46.25
N PRO A 333 -105.09 -144.87 46.21
CA PRO A 333 -104.79 -143.76 47.14
C PRO A 333 -103.96 -142.56 46.57
N SER A 334 -103.95 -141.36 47.21
CA SER A 334 -102.90 -140.79 48.11
C SER A 334 -101.54 -140.50 47.40
N SER A 335 -100.77 -139.42 47.57
CA SER A 335 -100.46 -138.45 48.65
C SER A 335 -99.59 -137.31 48.06
N LYS A 336 -99.76 -136.04 48.48
CA LYS A 336 -98.86 -135.20 49.32
C LYS A 336 -97.33 -135.30 49.09
N ASN A 337 -96.71 -134.16 48.77
CA ASN A 337 -95.57 -133.48 49.46
C ASN A 337 -95.24 -132.17 48.70
N ARG A 338 -95.27 -130.95 49.25
CA ARG A 338 -94.51 -130.30 50.36
C ARG A 338 -92.99 -130.26 50.15
N GLY A 339 -92.45 -129.05 50.24
CA GLY A 339 -91.07 -128.76 50.66
C GLY A 339 -90.36 -127.83 49.67
N THR A 340 -90.14 -126.55 50.00
CA THR A 340 -88.93 -126.04 50.70
C THR A 340 -87.78 -125.84 49.68
N GLN A 341 -87.03 -124.75 49.61
CA GLN A 341 -86.80 -123.65 50.55
C GLN A 341 -85.74 -122.73 49.88
N THR A 342 -85.81 -121.42 50.18
CA THR A 342 -84.68 -120.54 50.58
C THR A 342 -83.46 -120.33 49.66
N THR A 343 -82.80 -119.18 49.54
CA THR A 343 -82.91 -117.82 50.11
C THR A 343 -81.65 -117.00 49.72
N PHE A 344 -81.75 -115.68 49.97
CA PHE A 344 -80.73 -114.77 50.54
C PHE A 344 -79.70 -114.19 49.54
N ARG A 345 -79.80 -112.88 49.22
CA ARG A 345 -79.24 -111.69 49.95
C ARG A 345 -77.72 -111.60 49.73
N ALA A 346 -77.06 -110.46 49.60
CA ALA A 346 -77.39 -109.08 49.95
C ALA A 346 -76.29 -108.18 49.32
N CYS A 347 -76.62 -106.92 49.01
CA CYS A 347 -76.01 -105.70 49.57
C CYS A 347 -74.57 -105.36 49.14
N VAL A 348 -74.06 -104.13 49.10
CA VAL A 348 -74.49 -102.73 49.33
C VAL A 348 -73.21 -101.93 49.03
N PHE A 349 -73.27 -100.77 48.37
CA PHE A 349 -72.76 -99.51 48.96
C PHE A 349 -73.09 -98.29 48.07
N CYS A 350 -73.57 -97.26 48.77
CA CYS A 350 -73.96 -95.95 48.29
C CYS A 350 -72.74 -95.00 48.21
N PHE A 351 -72.85 -93.86 47.51
CA PHE A 351 -72.87 -92.52 48.13
C PHE A 351 -73.05 -91.34 47.13
N ARG A 352 -73.96 -90.41 47.51
CA ARG A 352 -74.02 -88.91 47.40
C ARG A 352 -73.54 -88.22 46.10
N ASN A 353 -74.26 -87.30 45.45
CA ASN A 353 -75.11 -86.14 45.82
C ASN A 353 -74.39 -84.97 46.55
N THR A 354 -74.23 -83.80 45.88
CA THR A 354 -74.82 -82.48 46.25
C THR A 354 -74.22 -81.27 45.48
N ASN A 355 -75.09 -80.33 45.12
CA ASN A 355 -74.98 -78.84 45.15
C ASN A 355 -74.15 -78.03 44.11
N ASN A 356 -74.88 -77.33 43.21
CA ASN A 356 -75.14 -75.87 43.17
C ASN A 356 -74.05 -74.87 43.66
N ILE A 357 -73.64 -73.90 42.81
CA ILE A 357 -73.30 -72.49 43.14
C ILE A 357 -73.34 -71.62 41.86
N ASN A 358 -73.75 -70.36 42.08
CA ASN A 358 -74.03 -69.23 41.20
C ASN A 358 -72.89 -68.62 40.38
N GLY A 359 -73.29 -67.86 39.34
CA GLY A 359 -72.61 -66.71 38.71
C GLY A 359 -73.12 -66.56 37.27
N ARG A 360 -74.05 -65.67 36.87
CA ARG A 360 -74.16 -64.19 37.01
C ARG A 360 -72.89 -63.41 36.65
N GLY A 361 -73.07 -62.53 35.67
CA GLY A 361 -72.11 -61.62 35.02
C GLY A 361 -72.57 -61.42 33.57
N ASP A 362 -73.69 -60.71 33.33
CA ASP A 362 -73.74 -59.25 33.03
C ASP A 362 -72.90 -58.88 31.79
N LEU A 363 -73.53 -58.60 30.64
CA LEU A 363 -73.93 -57.24 30.20
C LEU A 363 -72.79 -56.20 30.26
N GLN A 364 -72.12 -55.99 29.13
CA GLN A 364 -71.86 -54.70 28.45
C GLN A 364 -71.71 -55.05 26.96
N ARG A 365 -72.43 -54.55 25.95
CA ARG A 365 -73.06 -53.24 25.67
C ARG A 365 -72.11 -52.06 25.85
N GLU A 366 -71.12 -51.95 24.96
CA GLU A 366 -70.64 -50.67 24.44
C GLU A 366 -70.49 -50.83 22.92
N LYS A 367 -71.45 -50.29 22.15
CA LYS A 367 -71.40 -48.95 21.57
C LYS A 367 -70.30 -48.83 20.52
N GLU A 368 -70.76 -48.75 19.28
CA GLU A 368 -70.16 -47.83 18.30
C GLU A 368 -69.75 -46.52 19.01
N PRO A 369 -68.68 -45.89 18.53
CA PRO A 369 -69.00 -44.65 17.82
C PRO A 369 -68.19 -44.53 16.52
N LYS A 370 -68.92 -44.32 15.42
CA LYS A 370 -68.54 -43.23 14.53
C LYS A 370 -68.57 -41.94 15.36
N PRO A 371 -67.61 -41.04 15.15
CA PRO A 371 -68.05 -39.83 14.49
C PRO A 371 -67.12 -39.38 13.37
N THR A 372 -67.78 -39.06 12.26
CA THR A 372 -67.41 -37.99 11.36
C THR A 372 -66.90 -36.75 12.10
N VAL A 373 -65.70 -36.27 11.74
CA VAL A 373 -65.41 -34.83 11.75
C VAL A 373 -64.76 -34.47 10.43
N LYS A 374 -65.51 -33.64 9.69
CA LYS A 374 -65.04 -32.83 8.58
C LYS A 374 -63.97 -31.86 9.10
N SER A 375 -62.82 -31.82 8.45
CA SER A 375 -62.01 -30.59 8.39
C SER A 375 -61.63 -30.34 6.93
N LYS A 376 -62.43 -29.48 6.31
CA LYS A 376 -62.01 -28.60 5.22
C LYS A 376 -60.89 -27.71 5.76
N ILE A 377 -59.70 -27.75 5.14
CA ILE A 377 -58.83 -26.56 4.97
C ILE A 377 -58.17 -26.69 3.58
N PRO A 378 -58.07 -25.60 2.79
CA PRO A 378 -57.85 -25.67 1.35
C PRO A 378 -56.36 -25.56 0.99
N LEU A 379 -55.93 -26.33 0.00
CA LEU A 379 -54.72 -26.00 -0.76
C LEU A 379 -55.15 -25.34 -2.06
N LYS A 380 -55.15 -24.01 -1.99
CA LYS A 380 -55.03 -23.08 -3.12
C LYS A 380 -53.53 -22.80 -3.29
N VAL A 381 -53.15 -22.35 -4.48
CA VAL A 381 -51.85 -21.73 -4.85
C VAL A 381 -50.81 -22.76 -5.33
N GLU A 382 -50.14 -22.65 -6.46
CA GLU A 382 -50.20 -21.80 -7.67
C GLU A 382 -49.28 -22.46 -8.69
N ALA A 383 -49.49 -22.15 -9.97
CA ALA A 383 -48.59 -22.49 -11.05
C ALA A 383 -47.27 -21.70 -10.97
N THR A 384 -46.14 -22.38 -11.11
CA THR A 384 -44.90 -21.82 -11.70
C THR A 384 -44.20 -22.96 -12.45
N LYS A 385 -44.42 -23.06 -13.76
CA LYS A 385 -43.55 -22.50 -14.80
C LYS A 385 -42.18 -23.16 -14.80
N THR A 386 -42.08 -24.22 -15.61
CA THR A 386 -40.85 -24.76 -16.20
C THR A 386 -40.05 -23.64 -16.84
N GLN A 387 -38.84 -23.38 -16.36
CA GLN A 387 -37.84 -22.59 -17.06
C GLN A 387 -36.46 -23.24 -16.91
N SER A 388 -35.94 -23.61 -18.08
CA SER A 388 -34.54 -23.57 -18.52
C SER A 388 -33.47 -24.37 -17.77
N GLU A 389 -32.93 -25.33 -18.51
CA GLU A 389 -31.54 -25.82 -18.52
C GLU A 389 -30.51 -24.76 -18.14
N PRO A 390 -29.35 -25.21 -17.61
CA PRO A 390 -28.15 -24.86 -18.34
C PRO A 390 -27.20 -26.04 -18.60
N ASP A 391 -26.50 -25.84 -19.71
CA ASP A 391 -25.49 -26.66 -20.36
C ASP A 391 -24.43 -27.31 -19.47
N LEU A 392 -24.17 -28.57 -19.79
CA LEU A 392 -22.92 -29.25 -19.53
C LEU A 392 -21.77 -28.50 -20.21
N VAL A 393 -20.97 -27.77 -19.44
CA VAL A 393 -19.60 -27.43 -19.84
C VAL A 393 -18.66 -28.51 -19.32
N LYS A 394 -18.22 -29.36 -20.26
CA LYS A 394 -17.02 -30.19 -20.11
C LYS A 394 -15.80 -29.27 -20.02
N SER A 395 -15.08 -29.32 -18.92
CA SER A 395 -13.65 -28.97 -18.90
C SER A 395 -12.88 -30.16 -18.35
N GLN A 396 -12.25 -30.87 -19.27
CA GLN A 396 -11.11 -31.73 -19.00
C GLN A 396 -9.98 -30.85 -18.43
N THR A 397 -9.40 -31.25 -17.31
CA THR A 397 -8.05 -30.83 -16.96
C THR A 397 -7.32 -32.04 -16.41
N THR A 398 -6.36 -32.50 -17.22
CA THR A 398 -5.40 -33.56 -16.95
C THR A 398 -4.51 -33.13 -15.79
N MET A 399 -4.60 -33.86 -14.67
CA MET A 399 -3.56 -33.88 -13.65
C MET A 399 -2.51 -34.90 -14.08
N THR A 400 -1.40 -34.43 -14.63
CA THR A 400 -0.14 -35.18 -14.66
C THR A 400 0.52 -35.02 -13.31
N SER A 401 0.61 -36.14 -12.59
CA SER A 401 1.70 -36.40 -11.65
C SER A 401 3.04 -36.13 -12.35
N ASP A 402 3.97 -35.49 -11.65
CA ASP A 402 5.33 -36.01 -11.56
C ASP A 402 6.09 -35.27 -10.46
N ASP A 403 6.78 -36.10 -9.69
CA ASP A 403 7.63 -35.80 -8.56
C ASP A 403 8.77 -34.86 -8.93
N ASN A 404 9.14 -33.96 -8.01
CA ASN A 404 10.55 -33.66 -7.79
C ASN A 404 10.79 -33.12 -6.38
N TYR A 405 11.36 -34.01 -5.58
CA TYR A 405 12.12 -33.77 -4.37
C TYR A 405 13.23 -32.72 -4.62
N ALA A 406 13.23 -31.66 -3.81
CA ALA A 406 14.45 -30.91 -3.52
C ALA A 406 14.40 -30.52 -2.04
N SER A 407 15.11 -31.29 -1.22
CA SER A 407 15.42 -30.90 0.16
C SER A 407 16.35 -29.70 0.12
N PHE A 408 15.96 -28.60 0.77
CA PHE A 408 16.88 -27.56 1.20
C PHE A 408 16.66 -27.35 2.69
N ASN A 409 17.67 -27.75 3.48
CA ASN A 409 17.73 -27.49 4.91
C ASN A 409 18.05 -26.01 5.10
N ASP A 410 17.08 -25.24 5.61
CA ASP A 410 17.35 -23.95 6.23
C ASP A 410 17.51 -24.14 7.75
N ASP A 411 18.78 -24.08 8.14
CA ASP A 411 19.27 -23.99 9.50
C ASP A 411 19.14 -22.51 9.92
N MET A 412 18.02 -22.15 10.57
CA MET A 412 17.83 -20.84 11.20
C MET A 412 17.77 -21.03 12.71
N THR A 413 18.96 -21.00 13.30
CA THR A 413 19.14 -20.86 14.74
C THR A 413 18.65 -19.49 15.20
N SER A 414 17.78 -19.53 16.20
CA SER A 414 17.21 -18.36 16.87
C SER A 414 18.31 -17.51 17.51
N LYS A 415 18.39 -16.24 17.12
CA LYS A 415 19.04 -15.19 17.92
C LYS A 415 17.95 -14.49 18.74
N GLN A 416 17.96 -14.77 20.04
CA GLN A 416 17.38 -13.91 21.06
C GLN A 416 18.05 -12.53 20.97
N ILE A 417 17.23 -11.49 20.84
CA ILE A 417 17.61 -10.11 21.10
C ILE A 417 16.98 -9.82 22.45
N ASP A 418 17.82 -9.80 23.49
CA ASP A 418 17.47 -9.18 24.76
C ASP A 418 17.78 -7.69 24.63
N ASP A 419 16.75 -6.89 24.91
CA ASP A 419 16.83 -5.46 25.17
C ASP A 419 17.61 -5.26 26.48
N ASP A 420 18.59 -4.35 26.49
CA ASP A 420 18.97 -3.64 27.70
C ASP A 420 19.44 -2.23 27.36
N ASP A 421 18.83 -1.31 28.11
CA ASP A 421 18.99 0.13 28.13
C ASP A 421 20.38 0.57 28.67
N GLU A 422 20.56 1.89 28.60
CA GLU A 422 21.40 2.71 29.47
C GLU A 422 22.78 3.20 28.98
N THR A 423 22.74 4.47 28.59
CA THR A 423 23.52 5.57 29.19
C THR A 423 24.89 6.00 28.64
N THR A 424 24.92 7.31 28.36
CA THR A 424 25.96 8.31 28.67
C THR A 424 27.06 8.65 27.67
N ALA A 425 27.02 9.96 27.35
CA ALA A 425 28.14 10.91 27.34
C ALA A 425 29.11 10.93 26.15
N SER A 426 28.94 12.00 25.37
CA SER A 426 29.95 13.01 25.05
C SER A 426 31.38 12.57 24.76
N THR A 427 31.83 12.78 23.53
CA THR A 427 33.06 13.56 23.27
C THR A 427 33.09 14.11 21.85
N SER A 428 33.43 15.38 21.80
CA SER A 428 33.75 16.23 20.66
C SER A 428 35.09 15.89 20.00
N GLU A 429 35.20 16.02 18.68
CA GLU A 429 36.39 16.43 17.90
C GLU A 429 35.94 16.58 16.42
N LEU A 430 35.62 17.77 15.93
CA LEU A 430 36.46 18.79 15.27
C LEU A 430 37.40 18.30 14.15
N PHE A 431 37.20 18.92 12.97
CA PHE A 431 38.13 19.24 11.86
C PHE A 431 38.15 18.33 10.57
N PRO A 432 38.55 18.85 9.37
CA PRO A 432 37.57 19.36 8.38
C PRO A 432 37.89 19.04 6.88
N ILE A 433 37.00 19.46 5.97
CA ILE A 433 37.24 19.99 4.59
C ILE A 433 37.88 19.11 3.47
N ASP A 434 37.25 19.20 2.28
CA ASP A 434 37.77 19.09 0.89
C ASP A 434 37.90 17.74 0.14
N ARG A 435 36.93 17.44 -0.74
CA ARG A 435 36.98 17.60 -2.23
C ARG A 435 36.02 16.64 -2.98
N PRO A 436 35.29 17.11 -4.00
CA PRO A 436 34.55 16.24 -4.91
C PRO A 436 35.45 15.78 -6.06
N SER A 437 35.80 14.50 -6.09
CA SER A 437 36.47 13.89 -7.25
C SER A 437 35.46 13.70 -8.38
N GLY A 438 35.57 14.52 -9.41
CA GLY A 438 34.86 14.32 -10.66
C GLY A 438 35.17 12.96 -11.28
N ARG A 439 34.12 12.15 -11.45
CA ARG A 439 34.06 11.13 -12.50
C ARG A 439 32.94 11.52 -13.44
N ARG A 440 33.35 12.09 -14.57
CA ARG A 440 32.51 12.32 -15.74
C ARG A 440 31.97 10.97 -16.22
N ASN A 441 30.67 10.77 -16.10
CA ASN A 441 29.93 9.69 -16.75
C ASN A 441 29.98 9.90 -18.28
N ARG A 442 30.94 9.25 -18.96
CA ARG A 442 30.94 9.06 -20.42
C ARG A 442 30.18 7.78 -20.80
N TYR A 443 28.94 7.64 -20.34
CA TYR A 443 28.09 6.50 -20.72
C TYR A 443 26.72 6.94 -21.27
N LEU A 444 26.48 8.25 -21.46
CA LEU A 444 25.21 8.77 -21.97
C LEU A 444 25.29 9.38 -23.38
N GLU A 445 26.46 9.44 -24.02
CA GLU A 445 26.57 9.94 -25.41
C GLU A 445 26.40 8.86 -26.49
N ASP A 446 26.46 7.56 -26.14
CA ASP A 446 26.30 6.48 -27.13
C ASP A 446 24.86 5.96 -27.29
N ILE A 447 23.92 6.37 -26.43
CA ILE A 447 22.51 5.94 -26.51
C ILE A 447 21.66 6.87 -27.40
N LEU A 448 22.12 8.08 -27.72
CA LEU A 448 21.39 9.04 -28.56
C LEU A 448 21.75 8.98 -30.07
N ARG A 449 22.53 8.00 -30.52
CA ARG A 449 22.88 7.81 -31.94
C ARG A 449 22.06 6.74 -32.68
N ILE A 450 21.04 6.15 -32.06
CA ILE A 450 20.23 5.05 -32.67
C ILE A 450 18.83 5.50 -33.13
N TYR A 451 18.38 6.74 -32.89
CA TYR A 451 17.04 7.19 -33.30
C TYR A 451 17.03 8.48 -34.15
N THR A 452 17.78 8.49 -35.24
CA THR A 452 17.52 9.39 -36.38
C THR A 452 17.67 8.62 -37.70
N LEU A 453 16.70 7.76 -37.98
CA LEU A 453 16.34 7.27 -39.31
C LEU A 453 14.82 7.12 -39.32
N ASP A 454 14.15 8.25 -39.58
CA ASP A 454 12.91 8.38 -40.34
C ASP A 454 12.72 9.87 -40.71
#